data_AF-A0A0K8SC19-F1
#
_entry.id   AF-A0A0K8SC19-F1
#
_cell.length_a   1.000
_cell.length_b   1.000
_cell.length_c   1.000
_cell.angle_alpha   90.00
_cell.angle_beta   90.00
_cell.angle_gamma   90.00
#
_symmetry.space_group_name_H-M   'P 1'
#
loop_
_entity.id
_entity.type
_entity.pdbx_description
1 polymer ?
#
loop_
_entity_poly.entity_id
_entity_poly.type
_entity_poly.pdbx_seq_one_letter_code
_entity_poly.pdbx_strand_id
1 'polypeptide(L)'
;MAPLKPVKSLYDSCMSNVLLSLQSYLDKRPDDISGLKKLLLTLLHGGIREQLIERAILQNRAPTSSAILDIIELLADSSVKQLQFSSAQSGFSSRELFDTLNASNITGLNKLNLKVQVDKFEMLHTSYQFDVFAGGLHNALRLGLASNLRVLTLHSAADNITLSILGKHATQLTYLDITSSWYVDDNGICDLLLKESSNFINEHWSDLDSSEPRAIHALSLFPESQKNQTCNTLSEVKIQDTNTSSISVLLLLLFGKRLKSLGGFLYSRNIGDAILTVKSCANSPPSLELTELWDTQLPFEKLSRLASYLPKLTTLYTRVACLPPVPNILPPLKNLTADFDFVCYNSEFFGYLQYNG
;
A
#
# COMPACT_ATOMS: atom_id res chain seq x y z
N MET A 1 -7.28 -20.95 24.83
CA MET A 1 -6.96 -22.36 24.48
C MET A 1 -7.32 -22.57 23.02
N ALA A 2 -6.42 -23.09 22.19
CA ALA A 2 -6.77 -23.43 20.80
C ALA A 2 -7.78 -24.58 20.82
N PRO A 3 -8.82 -24.55 19.95
CA PRO A 3 -9.82 -25.61 19.93
C PRO A 3 -9.17 -26.96 19.62
N LEU A 4 -9.60 -28.00 20.32
CA LEU A 4 -9.17 -29.38 20.06
C LEU A 4 -9.44 -29.72 18.58
N LYS A 5 -8.52 -30.46 17.94
CA LYS A 5 -8.56 -30.79 16.50
C LYS A 5 -9.94 -31.24 15.98
N PRO A 6 -10.72 -32.09 16.70
CA PRO A 6 -12.07 -32.47 16.28
C PRO A 6 -13.07 -31.31 16.25
N VAL A 7 -12.99 -30.40 17.22
CA VAL A 7 -13.86 -29.21 17.30
C VAL A 7 -13.57 -28.26 16.16
N LYS A 8 -12.29 -28.09 15.80
CA LYS A 8 -11.88 -27.32 14.62
C LYS A 8 -12.41 -27.94 13.33
N SER A 9 -12.29 -29.25 13.15
CA SER A 9 -12.82 -29.94 11.96
C SER A 9 -14.34 -29.84 11.83
N LEU A 10 -15.08 -29.93 12.94
CA LEU A 10 -16.53 -29.73 12.94
C LEU A 10 -16.89 -28.29 12.57
N TYR A 11 -16.24 -27.31 13.21
CA TYR A 11 -16.42 -25.90 12.88
C TYR A 11 -16.13 -25.62 11.40
N ASP A 12 -15.03 -26.16 10.88
CA ASP A 12 -14.65 -26.00 9.48
C ASP A 12 -15.70 -26.60 8.53
N SER A 13 -16.25 -27.76 8.87
CA SER A 13 -17.30 -28.43 8.09
C SER A 13 -18.61 -27.64 8.12
N CYS A 14 -19.01 -27.13 9.29
CA CYS A 14 -20.20 -26.29 9.44
C CYS A 14 -20.09 -25.01 8.61
N MET A 15 -18.95 -24.31 8.67
CA MET A 15 -18.72 -23.08 7.92
C MET A 15 -18.80 -23.32 6.40
N SER A 16 -18.24 -24.42 5.90
CA SER A 16 -18.34 -24.79 4.48
C SER A 16 -19.78 -25.10 4.07
N ASN A 17 -20.54 -25.85 4.88
CA ASN A 17 -21.94 -26.16 4.60
C ASN A 17 -22.83 -24.92 4.62
N VAL A 18 -22.59 -23.98 5.54
CA VAL A 18 -23.27 -22.69 5.57
C VAL A 18 -23.00 -21.93 4.29
N LEU A 19 -21.75 -21.83 3.86
CA LEU A 19 -21.39 -21.11 2.64
C LEU A 19 -22.03 -21.72 1.38
N LEU A 20 -22.03 -23.05 1.25
CA LEU A 20 -22.73 -23.75 0.15
C LEU A 20 -24.24 -23.48 0.18
N SER A 21 -24.84 -23.42 1.37
CA SER A 21 -26.27 -23.13 1.52
C SER A 21 -26.59 -21.69 1.12
N LEU A 22 -25.72 -20.73 1.47
CA LEU A 22 -25.84 -19.33 1.06
C LEU A 22 -25.71 -19.18 -0.46
N GLN A 23 -24.70 -19.82 -1.06
CA GLN A 23 -24.52 -19.82 -2.52
C GLN A 23 -25.74 -20.40 -3.24
N SER A 24 -26.21 -21.58 -2.82
CA SER A 24 -27.43 -22.16 -3.42
C SER A 24 -28.68 -21.29 -3.21
N TYR A 25 -28.75 -20.49 -2.14
CA TYR A 25 -29.85 -19.55 -1.94
C TYR A 25 -29.79 -18.41 -2.95
N LEU A 26 -28.61 -17.78 -3.09
CA LEU A 26 -28.36 -16.68 -4.01
C LEU A 26 -28.63 -17.11 -5.47
N ASP A 27 -28.17 -18.29 -5.87
CA ASP A 27 -28.42 -18.85 -7.21
C ASP A 27 -29.91 -19.01 -7.54
N LYS A 28 -30.73 -19.30 -6.52
CA LYS A 28 -32.18 -19.52 -6.68
C LYS A 28 -33.00 -18.24 -6.52
N ARG A 29 -32.47 -17.22 -5.85
CA ARG A 29 -33.17 -16.00 -5.43
C ARG A 29 -32.24 -14.78 -5.47
N PRO A 30 -31.77 -14.37 -6.66
CA PRO A 30 -30.82 -13.26 -6.80
C PRO A 30 -31.40 -11.92 -6.32
N ASP A 31 -32.72 -11.73 -6.40
CA ASP A 31 -33.36 -10.44 -6.05
C ASP A 31 -33.72 -10.30 -4.55
N ASP A 32 -33.57 -11.36 -3.75
CA ASP A 32 -33.99 -11.40 -2.33
C ASP A 32 -32.81 -11.34 -1.35
N ILE A 33 -31.90 -10.37 -1.58
CA ILE A 33 -30.69 -10.19 -0.75
C ILE A 33 -31.01 -9.45 0.55
N SER A 34 -31.88 -8.43 0.50
CA SER A 34 -32.11 -7.52 1.64
C SER A 34 -32.72 -8.21 2.87
N GLY A 35 -33.71 -9.10 2.66
CA GLY A 35 -34.34 -9.84 3.75
C GLY A 35 -33.37 -10.81 4.43
N LEU A 36 -32.62 -11.56 3.64
CA LEU A 36 -31.62 -12.50 4.14
C LEU A 36 -30.44 -11.79 4.82
N LYS A 37 -29.97 -10.66 4.27
CA LYS A 37 -28.93 -9.81 4.86
C LYS A 37 -29.32 -9.42 6.28
N LYS A 38 -30.50 -8.84 6.47
CA LYS A 38 -30.98 -8.40 7.79
C LYS A 38 -31.01 -9.55 8.81
N LEU A 39 -31.46 -10.73 8.38
CA LEU A 39 -31.48 -11.93 9.22
C LEU A 39 -30.06 -12.35 9.63
N LEU A 40 -29.15 -12.46 8.67
CA LEU A 40 -27.78 -12.92 8.92
C LEU A 40 -26.97 -11.92 9.75
N LEU A 41 -27.15 -10.62 9.53
CA LEU A 41 -26.53 -9.58 10.36
C LEU A 41 -27.01 -9.64 11.83
N THR A 42 -28.25 -10.07 12.06
CA THR A 42 -28.83 -10.22 13.41
C THR A 42 -28.36 -11.50 14.10
N LEU A 43 -28.29 -12.62 13.36
CA LEU A 43 -27.99 -13.93 13.92
C LEU A 43 -26.49 -14.22 14.03
N LEU A 44 -25.69 -13.73 13.09
CA LEU A 44 -24.26 -14.06 13.02
C LEU A 44 -23.41 -12.92 13.57
N HIS A 45 -22.59 -13.25 14.56
CA HIS A 45 -21.55 -12.36 15.07
C HIS A 45 -20.60 -11.94 13.94
N GLY A 46 -20.14 -10.68 13.94
CA GLY A 46 -19.30 -10.10 12.88
C GLY A 46 -18.05 -10.93 12.58
N GLY A 47 -17.42 -11.53 13.60
CA GLY A 47 -16.27 -12.43 13.41
C GLY A 47 -16.59 -13.74 12.68
N ILE A 48 -17.82 -14.27 12.78
CA ILE A 48 -18.25 -15.44 12.00
C ILE A 48 -18.49 -15.02 10.55
N ARG A 49 -19.14 -13.86 10.35
CA ARG A 49 -19.39 -13.29 9.01
C ARG A 49 -18.08 -13.01 8.28
N GLU A 50 -17.09 -12.43 8.94
CA GLU A 50 -15.75 -12.20 8.40
C GLU A 50 -15.08 -13.52 7.95
N GLN A 51 -15.16 -14.57 8.76
CA GLN A 51 -14.60 -15.89 8.39
C GLN A 51 -15.36 -16.56 7.23
N LEU A 52 -16.68 -16.36 7.12
CA LEU A 52 -17.45 -16.84 5.96
C LEU A 52 -17.03 -16.10 4.69
N ILE A 53 -16.85 -14.78 4.76
CA ILE A 53 -16.35 -13.97 3.63
C ILE A 53 -14.95 -14.42 3.22
N GLU A 54 -14.02 -14.59 4.18
CA GLU A 54 -12.65 -15.05 3.90
C GLU A 54 -12.66 -16.41 3.20
N ARG A 55 -13.49 -17.36 3.66
CA ARG A 55 -13.64 -18.66 3.00
C ARG A 55 -14.23 -18.53 1.61
N ALA A 56 -15.24 -17.67 1.42
CA ALA A 56 -15.83 -17.44 0.11
C ALA A 56 -14.79 -16.92 -0.89
N ILE A 57 -13.94 -15.98 -0.47
CA ILE A 57 -12.83 -15.47 -1.28
C ILE A 57 -11.82 -16.58 -1.62
N LEU A 58 -11.48 -17.44 -0.65
CA LEU A 58 -10.51 -18.52 -0.87
C LEU A 58 -11.03 -19.68 -1.73
N GLN A 59 -12.34 -19.95 -1.69
CA GLN A 59 -13.01 -21.03 -2.42
C GLN A 59 -13.39 -20.63 -3.85
N ASN A 60 -13.79 -19.38 -4.07
CA ASN A 60 -14.15 -18.86 -5.39
C ASN A 60 -12.91 -18.47 -6.19
N ARG A 61 -12.14 -19.48 -6.57
CA ARG A 61 -10.96 -19.38 -7.44
C ARG A 61 -11.31 -19.24 -8.93
N ALA A 62 -12.60 -19.22 -9.26
CA ALA A 62 -13.11 -19.18 -10.63
C ALA A 62 -13.26 -17.72 -11.11
N PRO A 63 -12.71 -17.37 -12.28
CA PRO A 63 -12.58 -15.99 -12.76
C PRO A 63 -13.87 -15.33 -13.28
N THR A 64 -15.05 -15.91 -13.05
CA THR A 64 -16.32 -15.38 -13.59
C THR A 64 -17.43 -15.19 -12.55
N SER A 65 -17.14 -15.37 -11.27
CA SER A 65 -18.17 -15.43 -10.23
C SER A 65 -18.33 -14.11 -9.48
N SER A 66 -19.29 -13.29 -9.90
CA SER A 66 -19.81 -12.14 -9.12
C SER A 66 -20.37 -12.57 -7.75
N ALA A 67 -20.64 -13.87 -7.55
CA ALA A 67 -21.16 -14.40 -6.29
C ALA A 67 -20.32 -14.07 -5.04
N ILE A 68 -19.02 -13.75 -5.18
CA ILE A 68 -18.23 -13.25 -4.05
C ILE A 68 -18.77 -11.91 -3.56
N LEU A 69 -19.12 -11.01 -4.48
CA LEU A 69 -19.65 -9.70 -4.16
C LEU A 69 -21.04 -9.81 -3.52
N ASP A 70 -21.88 -10.72 -3.99
CA ASP A 70 -23.19 -11.00 -3.37
C ASP A 70 -23.03 -11.51 -1.93
N ILE A 71 -22.06 -12.40 -1.70
CA ILE A 71 -21.74 -12.89 -0.34
C ILE A 71 -21.22 -11.75 0.54
N ILE A 72 -20.38 -10.86 0.01
CA ILE A 72 -19.91 -9.68 0.74
C ILE A 72 -21.07 -8.75 1.05
N GLU A 73 -21.93 -8.44 0.08
CA GLU A 73 -23.11 -7.61 0.28
C GLU A 73 -24.03 -8.19 1.36
N LEU A 74 -24.19 -9.51 1.37
CA LEU A 74 -25.05 -10.22 2.31
C LEU A 74 -24.49 -10.24 3.74
N LEU A 75 -23.18 -10.37 3.89
CA LEU A 75 -22.53 -10.65 5.18
C LEU A 75 -21.79 -9.45 5.77
N ALA A 76 -21.43 -8.43 4.98
CA ALA A 76 -20.61 -7.33 5.43
C ALA A 76 -21.42 -6.10 5.86
N ASP A 77 -20.87 -5.42 6.86
CA ASP A 77 -21.32 -4.15 7.42
C ASP A 77 -20.10 -3.49 8.12
N SER A 78 -20.35 -2.46 8.95
CA SER A 78 -19.31 -1.78 9.73
C SER A 78 -18.65 -2.64 10.83
N SER A 79 -19.16 -3.85 11.11
CA SER A 79 -18.54 -4.75 12.09
C SER A 79 -17.37 -5.54 11.50
N VAL A 80 -17.36 -5.77 10.18
CA VAL A 80 -16.26 -6.44 9.48
C VAL A 80 -15.02 -5.58 9.55
N LYS A 81 -13.87 -6.20 9.86
CA LYS A 81 -12.59 -5.51 10.06
C LYS A 81 -11.62 -5.75 8.93
N GLN A 82 -11.72 -6.88 8.23
CA GLN A 82 -10.73 -7.23 7.20
C GLN A 82 -11.37 -7.76 5.93
N LEU A 83 -10.86 -7.29 4.79
CA LEU A 83 -11.10 -7.89 3.47
C LEU A 83 -9.77 -8.05 2.76
N GLN A 84 -9.53 -9.25 2.21
CA GLN A 84 -8.25 -9.58 1.57
C GLN A 84 -8.48 -10.37 0.29
N PHE A 85 -8.07 -9.79 -0.83
CA PHE A 85 -8.15 -10.35 -2.17
C PHE A 85 -6.74 -10.48 -2.77
N SER A 86 -6.35 -11.70 -3.12
CA SER A 86 -5.06 -11.99 -3.76
C SER A 86 -5.18 -12.01 -5.29
N SER A 87 -4.13 -11.54 -5.97
CA SER A 87 -4.04 -11.25 -7.42
C SER A 87 -4.39 -12.37 -8.40
N ALA A 88 -4.57 -13.60 -7.94
CA ALA A 88 -4.65 -14.72 -8.85
C ALA A 88 -6.03 -14.89 -9.52
N GLN A 89 -7.14 -14.53 -8.87
CA GLN A 89 -8.41 -15.23 -9.16
C GLN A 89 -9.71 -14.47 -8.78
N SER A 90 -9.77 -13.14 -8.78
CA SER A 90 -11.05 -12.44 -8.53
C SER A 90 -11.89 -12.39 -9.81
N GLY A 91 -13.03 -13.09 -9.83
CA GLY A 91 -14.00 -13.02 -10.94
C GLY A 91 -14.88 -11.77 -10.97
N PHE A 92 -14.36 -10.65 -10.48
CA PHE A 92 -15.03 -9.35 -10.41
C PHE A 92 -14.02 -8.21 -10.60
N SER A 93 -14.49 -7.06 -11.06
CA SER A 93 -13.69 -5.84 -11.25
C SER A 93 -13.52 -5.06 -9.95
N SER A 94 -12.43 -4.27 -9.84
CA SER A 94 -12.22 -3.37 -8.69
C SER A 94 -13.38 -2.40 -8.49
N ARG A 95 -13.98 -1.92 -9.59
CA ARG A 95 -15.17 -1.05 -9.58
C ARG A 95 -16.34 -1.68 -8.85
N GLU A 96 -16.71 -2.91 -9.21
CA GLU A 96 -17.87 -3.58 -8.60
C GLU A 96 -17.65 -3.76 -7.09
N LEU A 97 -16.45 -4.14 -6.67
CA LEU A 97 -16.12 -4.18 -5.24
C LEU A 97 -16.26 -2.82 -4.57
N PHE A 98 -15.78 -1.75 -5.19
CA PHE A 98 -15.89 -0.40 -4.65
C PHE A 98 -17.33 0.07 -4.50
N ASP A 99 -18.18 -0.26 -5.46
CA ASP A 99 -19.61 -0.02 -5.39
C ASP A 99 -20.26 -0.85 -4.27
N THR A 100 -19.87 -2.13 -4.10
CA THR A 100 -20.31 -2.97 -2.98
C THR A 100 -19.89 -2.39 -1.62
N LEU A 101 -18.64 -1.95 -1.47
CA LEU A 101 -18.13 -1.33 -0.23
C LEU A 101 -18.98 -0.13 0.18
N ASN A 102 -19.31 0.72 -0.80
CA ASN A 102 -20.13 1.91 -0.61
C ASN A 102 -21.58 1.55 -0.28
N ALA A 103 -22.23 0.74 -1.13
CA ALA A 103 -23.65 0.37 -0.99
C ALA A 103 -23.93 -0.40 0.30
N SER A 104 -22.99 -1.24 0.73
CA SER A 104 -23.11 -2.01 1.99
C SER A 104 -22.57 -1.29 3.23
N ASN A 105 -22.15 -0.03 3.11
CA ASN A 105 -21.60 0.77 4.21
C ASN A 105 -20.49 0.03 4.98
N ILE A 106 -19.57 -0.60 4.23
CA ILE A 106 -18.46 -1.39 4.78
C ILE A 106 -17.33 -0.42 5.17
N THR A 107 -17.57 0.38 6.22
CA THR A 107 -16.69 1.47 6.65
C THR A 107 -15.82 1.10 7.85
N GLY A 108 -16.07 -0.05 8.48
CA GLY A 108 -15.37 -0.48 9.70
C GLY A 108 -14.05 -1.20 9.50
N LEU A 109 -13.56 -1.30 8.26
CA LEU A 109 -12.35 -2.06 7.93
C LEU A 109 -11.10 -1.40 8.52
N ASN A 110 -10.28 -2.21 9.19
CA ASN A 110 -8.92 -1.84 9.56
C ASN A 110 -7.90 -2.28 8.49
N LYS A 111 -8.26 -3.26 7.65
CA LYS A 111 -7.40 -3.80 6.61
C LYS A 111 -8.20 -4.09 5.35
N LEU A 112 -7.83 -3.42 4.26
CA LEU A 112 -8.33 -3.70 2.92
C LEU A 112 -7.13 -4.03 2.03
N ASN A 113 -7.07 -5.27 1.57
CA ASN A 113 -6.06 -5.71 0.63
C ASN A 113 -6.70 -6.07 -0.71
N LEU A 114 -6.48 -5.24 -1.72
CA LEU A 114 -6.87 -5.49 -3.09
C LEU A 114 -5.62 -5.58 -3.95
N LYS A 115 -5.24 -6.81 -4.31
CA LYS A 115 -4.10 -7.07 -5.21
C LYS A 115 -4.56 -7.47 -6.60
N VAL A 116 -5.71 -7.00 -7.07
CA VAL A 116 -6.35 -7.53 -8.28
C VAL A 116 -5.64 -7.03 -9.55
N GLN A 117 -5.51 -7.90 -10.54
CA GLN A 117 -4.99 -7.57 -11.85
C GLN A 117 -6.07 -6.81 -12.62
N VAL A 118 -5.89 -5.51 -12.84
CA VAL A 118 -6.74 -4.76 -13.76
C VAL A 118 -6.53 -5.35 -15.16
N ASP A 119 -7.61 -5.76 -15.82
CA ASP A 119 -7.54 -6.28 -17.17
C ASP A 119 -6.84 -5.23 -18.05
N LYS A 120 -5.72 -5.62 -18.67
CA LYS A 120 -4.85 -4.74 -19.48
C LYS A 120 -5.60 -4.00 -20.59
N PHE A 121 -6.79 -4.46 -20.95
CA PHE A 121 -7.66 -3.85 -21.96
C PHE A 121 -8.42 -2.61 -21.45
N GLU A 122 -8.74 -2.50 -20.15
CA GLU A 122 -9.48 -1.34 -19.61
C GLU A 122 -8.59 -0.10 -19.45
N MET A 123 -7.28 -0.27 -19.33
CA MET A 123 -6.33 0.85 -19.18
C MET A 123 -6.00 1.58 -20.49
N LEU A 124 -6.34 1.02 -21.65
CA LEU A 124 -5.97 1.59 -22.96
C LEU A 124 -6.94 2.69 -23.44
N HIS A 125 -8.02 2.95 -22.72
CA HIS A 125 -9.06 3.89 -23.16
C HIS A 125 -9.31 5.04 -22.17
N THR A 126 -8.58 6.14 -22.39
CA THR A 126 -8.87 7.52 -21.92
C THR A 126 -8.90 7.79 -20.41
N SER A 127 -8.16 8.81 -19.98
CA SER A 127 -8.05 9.31 -18.59
C SER A 127 -9.38 9.66 -17.92
N TYR A 128 -10.45 9.92 -18.68
CA TYR A 128 -11.78 10.25 -18.15
C TYR A 128 -12.53 9.07 -17.52
N GLN A 129 -12.14 7.82 -17.77
CA GLN A 129 -12.90 6.67 -17.27
C GLN A 129 -12.51 6.28 -15.83
N PHE A 130 -11.29 6.58 -15.36
CA PHE A 130 -10.82 6.18 -14.03
C PHE A 130 -11.56 6.85 -12.86
N ASP A 131 -11.89 8.13 -12.96
CA ASP A 131 -12.69 8.84 -11.95
C ASP A 131 -14.08 8.21 -11.76
N VAL A 132 -14.65 7.62 -12.82
CA VAL A 132 -15.93 6.90 -12.75
C VAL A 132 -15.76 5.52 -12.10
N PHE A 133 -14.58 4.90 -12.22
CA PHE A 133 -14.28 3.58 -11.68
C PHE A 133 -14.06 3.59 -10.17
N ALA A 134 -13.41 4.64 -9.63
CA ALA A 134 -13.08 4.73 -8.20
C ALA A 134 -14.12 5.47 -7.34
N GLY A 135 -15.20 6.00 -7.93
CA GLY A 135 -16.20 6.81 -7.23
C GLY A 135 -16.84 6.13 -6.01
N GLY A 136 -17.14 4.82 -6.10
CA GLY A 136 -17.62 4.03 -4.96
C GLY A 136 -16.60 4.01 -3.81
N LEU A 137 -15.32 3.80 -4.11
CA LEU A 137 -14.24 3.79 -3.12
C LEU A 137 -14.08 5.17 -2.49
N HIS A 138 -14.05 6.23 -3.30
CA HIS A 138 -13.92 7.61 -2.80
C HIS A 138 -15.04 7.95 -1.81
N ASN A 139 -16.28 7.55 -2.11
CA ASN A 139 -17.43 7.75 -1.23
C ASN A 139 -17.30 6.95 0.06
N ALA A 140 -16.98 5.65 -0.02
CA ALA A 140 -16.77 4.81 1.16
C ALA A 140 -15.66 5.38 2.07
N LEU A 141 -14.54 5.83 1.48
CA LEU A 141 -13.43 6.47 2.19
C LEU A 141 -13.90 7.73 2.94
N ARG A 142 -14.64 8.63 2.27
CA ARG A 142 -15.20 9.85 2.90
C ARG A 142 -16.22 9.55 4.00
N LEU A 143 -17.02 8.50 3.84
CA LEU A 143 -18.05 8.09 4.80
C LEU A 143 -17.49 7.41 6.07
N GLY A 144 -16.18 7.23 6.17
CA GLY A 144 -15.52 6.75 7.39
C GLY A 144 -14.64 5.53 7.19
N LEU A 145 -14.56 4.94 6.00
CA LEU A 145 -13.59 3.86 5.75
C LEU A 145 -12.15 4.37 5.96
N ALA A 146 -11.82 5.57 5.48
CA ALA A 146 -10.47 6.12 5.60
C ALA A 146 -10.01 6.28 7.06
N SER A 147 -10.90 6.67 7.97
CA SER A 147 -10.55 6.91 9.37
C SER A 147 -10.30 5.62 10.17
N ASN A 148 -10.82 4.48 9.72
CA ASN A 148 -10.65 3.17 10.35
C ASN A 148 -9.46 2.37 9.79
N LEU A 149 -9.07 2.63 8.54
CA LEU A 149 -8.00 1.88 7.87
C LEU A 149 -6.64 2.05 8.55
N ARG A 150 -5.97 0.93 8.76
CA ARG A 150 -4.57 0.83 9.22
C ARG A 150 -3.66 0.28 8.13
N VAL A 151 -4.19 -0.61 7.29
CA VAL A 151 -3.50 -1.28 6.19
C VAL A 151 -4.36 -1.16 4.94
N LEU A 152 -3.83 -0.53 3.91
CA LEU A 152 -4.48 -0.39 2.62
C LEU A 152 -3.54 -0.86 1.51
N THR A 153 -3.98 -1.86 0.75
CA THR A 153 -3.34 -2.27 -0.50
C THR A 153 -4.34 -2.07 -1.64
N LEU A 154 -3.98 -1.28 -2.65
CA LEU A 154 -4.77 -1.00 -3.85
C LEU A 154 -3.85 -1.14 -5.06
N HIS A 155 -3.55 -2.37 -5.47
CA HIS A 155 -2.73 -2.58 -6.66
C HIS A 155 -3.53 -2.20 -7.91
N SER A 156 -2.95 -1.33 -8.74
CA SER A 156 -3.58 -0.80 -9.97
C SER A 156 -4.94 -0.14 -9.78
N ALA A 157 -5.30 0.25 -8.55
CA ALA A 157 -6.65 0.68 -8.22
C ALA A 157 -6.70 1.99 -7.41
N ALA A 158 -5.56 2.67 -7.24
CA ALA A 158 -5.49 3.98 -6.60
C ALA A 158 -5.32 5.12 -7.62
N ASP A 159 -5.74 6.31 -7.22
CA ASP A 159 -5.57 7.58 -7.94
C ASP A 159 -5.21 8.72 -6.96
N ASN A 160 -4.88 9.88 -7.50
CA ASN A 160 -4.59 11.08 -6.70
C ASN A 160 -5.76 11.48 -5.79
N ILE A 161 -7.02 11.27 -6.21
CA ILE A 161 -8.20 11.59 -5.39
C ILE A 161 -8.24 10.70 -4.14
N THR A 162 -7.96 9.40 -4.30
CA THR A 162 -7.85 8.44 -3.21
C THR A 162 -6.82 8.92 -2.20
N LEU A 163 -5.62 9.31 -2.66
CA LEU A 163 -4.57 9.81 -1.77
C LEU A 163 -4.97 11.13 -1.07
N SER A 164 -5.65 12.05 -1.76
CA SER A 164 -6.17 13.29 -1.17
C SER A 164 -7.21 13.03 -0.07
N ILE A 165 -8.11 12.06 -0.28
CA ILE A 165 -9.09 11.64 0.74
C ILE A 165 -8.37 11.00 1.93
N LEU A 166 -7.39 10.13 1.68
CA LEU A 166 -6.60 9.51 2.75
C LEU A 166 -5.83 10.56 3.55
N GLY A 167 -5.19 11.54 2.91
CA GLY A 167 -4.51 12.64 3.59
C GLY A 167 -5.44 13.40 4.54
N LYS A 168 -6.67 13.68 4.08
CA LYS A 168 -7.67 14.42 4.86
C LYS A 168 -8.30 13.63 6.01
N HIS A 169 -8.53 12.32 5.82
CA HIS A 169 -9.40 11.55 6.71
C HIS A 169 -8.71 10.38 7.43
N ALA A 170 -7.56 9.91 6.96
CA ALA A 170 -6.89 8.78 7.57
C ALA A 170 -6.16 9.19 8.86
N THR A 171 -6.58 8.62 9.98
CA THR A 171 -6.03 8.95 11.30
C THR A 171 -5.15 7.85 11.89
N GLN A 172 -5.18 6.64 11.31
CA GLN A 172 -4.49 5.45 11.80
C GLN A 172 -3.76 4.67 10.71
N LEU A 173 -3.65 5.19 9.48
CA LEU A 173 -3.05 4.48 8.37
C LEU A 173 -1.55 4.31 8.58
N THR A 174 -1.10 3.06 8.66
CA THR A 174 0.30 2.69 8.93
C THR A 174 1.00 2.07 7.73
N TYR A 175 0.23 1.42 6.85
CA TYR A 175 0.71 0.73 5.66
C TYR A 175 -0.13 1.17 4.46
N LEU A 176 0.53 1.66 3.42
CA LEU A 176 -0.08 2.01 2.14
C LEU A 176 0.71 1.36 1.00
N ASP A 177 0.04 0.55 0.20
CA ASP A 177 0.62 -0.08 -0.98
C ASP A 177 -0.26 0.18 -2.20
N ILE A 178 0.22 1.07 -3.07
CA ILE A 178 -0.47 1.52 -4.28
C ILE A 178 0.29 1.09 -5.53
N THR A 179 1.02 -0.01 -5.44
CA THR A 179 1.81 -0.57 -6.54
C THR A 179 1.02 -0.67 -7.84
N SER A 180 1.65 -0.31 -8.95
CA SER A 180 1.07 -0.36 -10.30
C SER A 180 -0.15 0.55 -10.50
N SER A 181 -0.34 1.56 -9.66
CA SER A 181 -1.40 2.58 -9.80
C SER A 181 -0.89 3.79 -10.57
N TRP A 182 -1.00 3.74 -11.91
CA TRP A 182 -0.44 4.74 -12.83
C TRP A 182 -1.07 6.14 -12.71
N TYR A 183 -2.28 6.25 -12.17
CA TYR A 183 -2.97 7.52 -11.91
C TYR A 183 -2.52 8.22 -10.62
N VAL A 184 -1.48 7.68 -9.97
CA VAL A 184 -0.83 8.33 -8.84
C VAL A 184 0.48 8.95 -9.28
N ASP A 185 0.60 10.26 -9.06
CA ASP A 185 1.81 11.06 -9.32
C ASP A 185 2.26 11.81 -8.05
N ASP A 186 3.22 12.73 -8.17
CA ASP A 186 3.73 13.47 -7.02
C ASP A 186 2.69 14.42 -6.39
N ASN A 187 1.66 14.85 -7.13
CA ASN A 187 0.55 15.63 -6.56
C ASN A 187 -0.27 14.77 -5.60
N GLY A 188 -0.52 13.50 -5.95
CA GLY A 188 -1.19 12.56 -5.06
C GLY A 188 -0.42 12.37 -3.75
N ILE A 189 0.89 12.17 -3.83
CA ILE A 189 1.74 12.02 -2.63
C ILE A 189 1.81 13.31 -1.82
N CYS A 190 1.84 14.47 -2.49
CA CYS A 190 1.74 15.76 -1.82
C CYS A 190 0.41 15.88 -1.04
N ASP A 191 -0.72 15.64 -1.69
CA ASP A 191 -2.06 15.69 -1.09
C ASP A 191 -2.25 14.66 0.03
N LEU A 192 -1.54 13.53 -0.03
CA LEU A 192 -1.51 12.55 1.04
C LEU A 192 -0.85 13.14 2.31
N LEU A 193 0.22 13.92 2.17
CA LEU A 193 1.07 14.37 3.27
C LEU A 193 0.74 15.79 3.76
N LEU A 194 0.25 16.66 2.89
CA LEU A 194 0.14 18.08 3.13
C LEU A 194 -1.28 18.58 2.79
N LYS A 195 -1.68 19.68 3.43
CA LYS A 195 -2.95 20.37 3.22
C LYS A 195 -2.71 21.55 2.29
N GLU A 196 -3.46 21.60 1.18
CA GLU A 196 -3.54 22.78 0.29
C GLU A 196 -2.18 23.26 -0.24
N SER A 197 -1.21 22.35 -0.39
CA SER A 197 0.18 22.64 -0.78
C SER A 197 0.46 22.49 -2.27
N SER A 198 -0.51 22.07 -3.07
CA SER A 198 -0.34 21.75 -4.48
C SER A 198 0.17 22.96 -5.28
N ASN A 199 -0.29 24.18 -4.96
CA ASN A 199 0.21 25.41 -5.58
C ASN A 199 1.70 25.64 -5.31
N PHE A 200 2.13 25.45 -4.06
CA PHE A 200 3.54 25.61 -3.68
C PHE A 200 4.42 24.59 -4.42
N ILE A 201 4.01 23.32 -4.47
CA ILE A 201 4.77 22.28 -5.14
C ILE A 201 4.87 22.53 -6.64
N ASN A 202 3.77 22.97 -7.27
CA ASN A 202 3.77 23.30 -8.70
C ASN A 202 4.68 24.48 -9.02
N GLU A 203 4.71 25.52 -8.17
CA GLU A 203 5.58 26.68 -8.33
C GLU A 203 7.07 26.35 -8.16
N HIS A 204 7.40 25.35 -7.33
CA HIS A 204 8.78 24.95 -7.02
C HIS A 204 9.18 23.63 -7.69
N TRP A 205 8.39 23.12 -8.64
CA TRP A 205 8.56 21.76 -9.16
C TRP A 205 9.94 21.52 -9.78
N SER A 206 10.37 22.44 -10.66
CA SER A 206 11.69 22.37 -11.31
C SER A 206 12.83 22.34 -10.30
N ASP A 207 12.68 23.13 -9.24
CA ASP A 207 13.67 23.31 -8.20
C ASP A 207 13.71 22.08 -7.29
N LEU A 208 12.56 21.45 -7.04
CA LEU A 208 12.46 20.19 -6.29
C LEU A 208 13.04 19.00 -7.08
N ASP A 209 12.74 18.90 -8.37
CA ASP A 209 13.29 17.86 -9.25
C ASP A 209 14.82 17.95 -9.33
N SER A 210 15.34 19.19 -9.39
CA SER A 210 16.78 19.47 -9.39
C SER A 210 17.42 19.44 -7.99
N SER A 211 16.64 19.18 -6.94
CA SER A 211 17.09 19.22 -5.54
C SER A 211 17.79 20.54 -5.16
N GLU A 212 17.25 21.67 -5.63
CA GLU A 212 17.74 23.00 -5.31
C GLU A 212 17.61 23.30 -3.81
N PRO A 213 18.70 23.71 -3.12
CA PRO A 213 18.69 23.90 -1.67
C PRO A 213 17.60 24.84 -1.15
N ARG A 214 17.20 25.84 -1.95
CA ARG A 214 16.16 26.82 -1.58
C ARG A 214 14.78 26.18 -1.51
N ALA A 215 14.40 25.37 -2.49
CA ALA A 215 13.10 24.71 -2.53
C ALA A 215 12.99 23.66 -1.41
N ILE A 216 14.06 22.91 -1.18
CA ILE A 216 14.13 21.94 -0.08
C ILE A 216 14.04 22.64 1.29
N HIS A 217 14.75 23.76 1.46
CA HIS A 217 14.67 24.55 2.69
C HIS A 217 13.24 25.06 2.90
N ALA A 218 12.57 25.56 1.85
CA ALA A 218 11.19 26.00 1.94
C ALA A 218 10.23 24.87 2.34
N LEU A 219 10.40 23.64 1.80
CA LEU A 219 9.65 22.46 2.26
C LEU A 219 9.87 22.15 3.75
N SER A 220 11.11 22.27 4.22
CA SER A 220 11.44 21.99 5.63
C SER A 220 10.80 22.96 6.63
N LEU A 221 10.35 24.13 6.15
CA LEU A 221 9.69 25.16 6.94
C LEU A 221 8.16 25.03 6.98
N PHE A 222 7.58 24.00 6.33
CA PHE A 222 6.14 23.79 6.35
C PHE A 222 5.62 23.61 7.79
N PRO A 223 4.64 24.43 8.22
CA PRO A 223 4.12 24.37 9.57
C PRO A 223 3.36 23.06 9.81
N GLU A 224 3.38 22.55 11.04
CA GLU A 224 2.66 21.32 11.41
C GLU A 224 1.15 21.40 11.15
N SER A 225 0.56 22.59 11.17
CA SER A 225 -0.86 22.81 10.86
C SER A 225 -1.22 22.43 9.41
N GLN A 226 -0.27 22.56 8.48
CA GLN A 226 -0.41 22.21 7.07
C GLN A 226 -0.02 20.76 6.78
N LYS A 227 0.35 19.97 7.78
CA LYS A 227 0.64 18.53 7.62
C LYS A 227 -0.61 17.71 7.88
N ASN A 228 -0.78 16.65 7.10
CA ASN A 228 -1.80 15.63 7.33
C ASN A 228 -1.35 14.65 8.42
N GLN A 229 -2.32 13.94 9.02
CA GLN A 229 -2.05 12.98 10.09
C GLN A 229 -1.28 11.75 9.60
N THR A 230 -1.36 11.46 8.31
CA THR A 230 -0.57 10.46 7.57
C THR A 230 0.94 10.62 7.79
N CYS A 231 1.45 11.85 7.87
CA CYS A 231 2.86 12.15 8.19
C CYS A 231 3.34 11.56 9.53
N ASN A 232 2.42 11.43 10.50
CA ASN A 232 2.70 10.91 11.84
C ASN A 232 2.38 9.42 12.00
N THR A 233 1.70 8.81 11.03
CA THR A 233 1.13 7.46 11.18
C THR A 233 1.71 6.47 10.17
N LEU A 234 1.97 6.90 8.94
CA LEU A 234 2.54 6.06 7.90
C LEU A 234 3.93 5.56 8.31
N SER A 235 4.10 4.25 8.16
CA SER A 235 5.34 3.54 8.48
C SER A 235 5.89 2.75 7.30
N GLU A 236 5.02 2.32 6.40
CA GLU A 236 5.41 1.64 5.17
C GLU A 236 4.58 2.20 4.01
N VAL A 237 5.28 2.61 2.95
CA VAL A 237 4.67 3.16 1.74
C VAL A 237 5.32 2.50 0.52
N LYS A 238 4.49 1.88 -0.34
CA LYS A 238 4.91 1.28 -1.61
C LYS A 238 4.27 2.00 -2.77
N ILE A 239 5.14 2.56 -3.61
CA ILE A 239 4.81 3.39 -4.78
C ILE A 239 5.47 2.82 -6.05
N GLN A 240 5.63 1.51 -6.10
CA GLN A 240 6.18 0.82 -7.27
C GLN A 240 5.29 1.03 -8.51
N ASP A 241 5.89 1.21 -9.68
CA ASP A 241 5.18 1.25 -10.97
C ASP A 241 4.01 2.26 -11.00
N THR A 242 4.15 3.38 -10.30
CA THR A 242 3.28 4.56 -10.38
C THR A 242 3.92 5.65 -11.25
N ASN A 243 3.25 6.78 -11.44
CA ASN A 243 3.79 7.95 -12.14
C ASN A 243 4.50 8.94 -11.20
N THR A 244 5.01 8.46 -10.05
CA THR A 244 5.77 9.28 -9.09
C THR A 244 7.24 9.41 -9.47
N SER A 245 7.87 10.51 -9.06
CA SER A 245 9.28 10.81 -9.27
C SER A 245 10.09 10.79 -7.95
N SER A 246 11.34 11.27 -8.03
CA SER A 246 12.19 11.55 -6.85
C SER A 246 11.55 12.55 -5.89
N ILE A 247 10.64 13.41 -6.37
CA ILE A 247 9.92 14.38 -5.53
C ILE A 247 9.06 13.65 -4.49
N SER A 248 8.25 12.67 -4.90
CA SER A 248 7.46 11.85 -3.96
C SER A 248 8.31 11.20 -2.88
N VAL A 249 9.46 10.65 -3.26
CA VAL A 249 10.42 10.04 -2.33
C VAL A 249 10.93 11.09 -1.34
N LEU A 250 11.35 12.25 -1.83
CA LEU A 250 11.81 13.36 -1.00
C LEU A 250 10.72 13.82 0.00
N LEU A 251 9.49 14.00 -0.46
CA LEU A 251 8.35 14.39 0.38
C LEU A 251 8.08 13.34 1.48
N LEU A 252 8.06 12.05 1.12
CA LEU A 252 7.87 10.95 2.08
C LEU A 252 8.98 10.92 3.14
N LEU A 253 10.23 11.14 2.75
CA LEU A 253 11.38 11.18 3.66
C LEU A 253 11.38 12.44 4.56
N LEU A 254 10.96 13.60 4.04
CA LEU A 254 10.91 14.85 4.80
C LEU A 254 9.76 14.87 5.81
N PHE A 255 8.59 14.35 5.43
CA PHE A 255 7.38 14.48 6.25
C PHE A 255 6.99 13.20 7.01
N GLY A 256 7.42 12.02 6.56
CA GLY A 256 7.11 10.73 7.16
C GLY A 256 7.94 10.44 8.42
N LYS A 257 7.51 10.94 9.58
CA LYS A 257 8.27 10.82 10.85
C LYS A 257 8.46 9.39 11.34
N ARG A 258 7.62 8.46 10.90
CA ARG A 258 7.65 7.03 11.29
C ARG A 258 7.98 6.10 10.14
N LEU A 259 8.42 6.64 9.00
CA LEU A 259 8.69 5.84 7.81
C LEU A 259 9.86 4.89 8.08
N LYS A 260 9.58 3.58 7.99
CA LYS A 260 10.51 2.47 8.21
C LYS A 260 10.83 1.73 6.93
N SER A 261 9.88 1.68 6.00
CA SER A 261 10.07 1.02 4.71
C SER A 261 9.54 1.94 3.63
N LEU A 262 10.42 2.24 2.68
CA LEU A 262 10.10 2.94 1.45
C LEU A 262 10.63 2.05 0.34
N GLY A 263 9.73 1.57 -0.51
CA GLY A 263 10.09 0.52 -1.45
C GLY A 263 9.25 0.50 -2.70
N GLY A 264 9.82 -0.15 -3.71
CA GLY A 264 9.21 -0.32 -5.01
C GLY A 264 10.16 -0.02 -6.16
N PHE A 265 9.91 -0.63 -7.30
CA PHE A 265 10.55 -0.25 -8.55
C PHE A 265 10.02 1.11 -8.99
N LEU A 266 10.76 2.17 -8.63
CA LEU A 266 10.53 3.52 -9.14
C LEU A 266 11.21 3.65 -10.51
N TYR A 267 10.56 4.33 -11.47
CA TYR A 267 11.19 4.60 -12.77
C TYR A 267 12.53 5.34 -12.60
N SER A 268 12.62 6.27 -11.64
CA SER A 268 13.87 6.85 -11.15
C SER A 268 14.39 6.04 -9.95
N ARG A 269 15.17 4.99 -10.22
CA ARG A 269 15.74 4.09 -9.18
C ARG A 269 16.88 4.74 -8.37
N ASN A 270 16.67 5.92 -7.78
CA ASN A 270 17.70 6.67 -7.05
C ASN A 270 17.14 7.32 -5.77
N ILE A 271 16.76 6.48 -4.81
CA ILE A 271 16.26 6.90 -3.50
C ILE A 271 17.41 7.50 -2.65
N GLY A 272 18.64 7.03 -2.85
CA GLY A 272 19.82 7.44 -2.13
C GLY A 272 20.13 8.92 -2.29
N ASP A 273 19.91 9.49 -3.48
CA ASP A 273 20.08 10.94 -3.66
C ASP A 273 19.04 11.72 -2.86
N ALA A 274 17.77 11.30 -2.86
CA ALA A 274 16.75 11.92 -2.02
C ALA A 274 17.11 11.84 -0.52
N ILE A 275 17.66 10.70 -0.05
CA ILE A 275 18.13 10.58 1.35
C ILE A 275 19.28 11.54 1.64
N LEU A 276 20.26 11.67 0.73
CA LEU A 276 21.36 12.62 0.91
C LEU A 276 20.87 14.08 0.91
N THR A 277 19.88 14.39 0.06
CA THR A 277 19.20 15.67 0.04
C THR A 277 18.53 15.96 1.39
N VAL A 278 17.79 15.00 1.95
CA VAL A 278 17.19 15.15 3.29
C VAL A 278 18.26 15.36 4.36
N LYS A 279 19.35 14.57 4.34
CA LYS A 279 20.46 14.72 5.30
C LYS A 279 21.10 16.12 5.27
N SER A 280 21.07 16.81 4.14
CA SER A 280 21.62 18.16 3.99
C SER A 280 20.71 19.27 4.53
N CYS A 281 19.46 18.95 4.90
CA CYS A 281 18.51 19.95 5.40
C CYS A 281 18.85 20.41 6.81
N ALA A 282 18.66 21.70 7.09
CA ALA A 282 18.95 22.31 8.39
C ALA A 282 18.16 21.68 9.56
N ASN A 283 16.94 21.20 9.30
CA ASN A 283 16.05 20.55 10.27
C ASN A 283 15.97 19.03 10.10
N SER A 284 16.95 18.43 9.43
CA SER A 284 16.96 16.98 9.21
C SER A 284 17.10 16.23 10.54
N PRO A 285 16.42 15.08 10.71
CA PRO A 285 16.67 14.24 11.86
C PRO A 285 18.12 13.74 11.81
N PRO A 286 18.76 13.42 12.95
CA PRO A 286 20.16 12.95 12.97
C PRO A 286 20.36 11.61 12.24
N SER A 287 19.29 10.82 12.12
CA SER A 287 19.22 9.57 11.35
C SER A 287 17.79 9.29 10.92
N LEU A 288 17.61 8.50 9.86
CA LEU A 288 16.29 7.98 9.48
C LEU A 288 15.97 6.67 10.22
N GLU A 289 14.68 6.41 10.35
CA GLU A 289 14.12 5.18 10.96
C GLU A 289 13.99 4.02 9.97
N LEU A 290 14.52 4.17 8.76
CA LEU A 290 14.43 3.17 7.70
C LEU A 290 15.11 1.86 8.11
N THR A 291 14.32 0.79 8.11
CA THR A 291 14.74 -0.60 8.29
C THR A 291 14.88 -1.34 6.97
N GLU A 292 14.25 -0.84 5.92
CA GLU A 292 14.28 -1.42 4.58
C GLU A 292 14.54 -0.33 3.52
N LEU A 293 15.38 -0.63 2.53
CA LEU A 293 15.69 0.27 1.41
C LEU A 293 15.73 -0.51 0.10
N TRP A 294 15.04 0.02 -0.92
CA TRP A 294 15.06 -0.52 -2.28
C TRP A 294 15.67 0.49 -3.24
N ASP A 295 16.92 0.28 -3.62
CA ASP A 295 17.62 1.21 -4.50
C ASP A 295 18.76 0.52 -5.26
N THR A 296 18.71 0.61 -6.59
CA THR A 296 19.69 0.00 -7.50
C THR A 296 20.72 1.00 -8.03
N GLN A 297 20.72 2.26 -7.60
CA GLN A 297 21.72 3.27 -7.95
C GLN A 297 22.46 3.75 -6.69
N LEU A 298 22.99 2.78 -5.93
CA LEU A 298 23.75 2.98 -4.70
C LEU A 298 25.24 2.64 -4.89
N PRO A 299 26.00 3.37 -5.73
CA PRO A 299 27.44 3.12 -5.84
C PRO A 299 28.11 3.26 -4.46
N PHE A 300 29.24 2.60 -4.28
CA PHE A 300 29.92 2.47 -3.00
C PHE A 300 30.12 3.81 -2.26
N GLU A 301 30.51 4.87 -2.96
CA GLU A 301 30.71 6.20 -2.38
C GLU A 301 29.40 6.77 -1.82
N LYS A 302 28.29 6.57 -2.54
CA LYS A 302 26.96 6.99 -2.10
C LYS A 302 26.51 6.19 -0.88
N LEU A 303 26.64 4.86 -0.94
CA LEU A 303 26.29 3.96 0.15
C LEU A 303 27.05 4.30 1.44
N SER A 304 28.36 4.58 1.33
CA SER A 304 29.21 4.97 2.45
C SER A 304 28.75 6.27 3.12
N ARG A 305 28.29 7.25 2.33
CA ARG A 305 27.73 8.52 2.85
C ARG A 305 26.38 8.31 3.53
N LEU A 306 25.58 7.38 3.02
CA LEU A 306 24.24 7.04 3.50
C LEU A 306 24.25 6.21 4.77
N ALA A 307 25.21 5.29 4.91
CA ALA A 307 25.30 4.32 6.00
C ALA A 307 25.12 4.94 7.39
N SER A 308 25.86 6.02 7.67
CA SER A 308 25.78 6.76 8.93
C SER A 308 24.38 7.32 9.24
N TYR A 309 23.58 7.55 8.20
CA TYR A 309 22.24 8.10 8.28
C TYR A 309 21.13 7.03 8.33
N LEU A 310 21.49 5.76 8.07
CA LEU A 310 20.60 4.60 8.02
C LEU A 310 21.02 3.53 9.05
N PRO A 311 21.16 3.86 10.35
CA PRO A 311 21.72 2.93 11.34
C PRO A 311 20.83 1.72 11.64
N LYS A 312 19.54 1.78 11.27
CA LYS A 312 18.53 0.73 11.52
C LYS A 312 18.28 -0.17 10.32
N LEU A 313 19.00 0.01 9.22
CA LEU A 313 18.80 -0.76 8.01
C LEU A 313 19.07 -2.24 8.26
N THR A 314 18.12 -3.09 7.90
CA THR A 314 18.23 -4.55 8.03
C THR A 314 17.86 -5.30 6.76
N THR A 315 17.14 -4.65 5.84
CA THR A 315 16.79 -5.20 4.53
C THR A 315 17.30 -4.25 3.45
N LEU A 316 18.09 -4.76 2.50
CA LEU A 316 18.53 -3.99 1.35
C LEU A 316 18.16 -4.73 0.06
N TYR A 317 17.51 -4.03 -0.86
CA TYR A 317 17.41 -4.43 -2.26
C TYR A 317 18.30 -3.50 -3.07
N THR A 318 19.32 -4.05 -3.76
CA THR A 318 20.25 -3.26 -4.57
C THR A 318 20.86 -4.07 -5.71
N ARG A 319 21.73 -3.46 -6.51
CA ARG A 319 22.54 -4.19 -7.51
C ARG A 319 23.76 -4.81 -6.85
N VAL A 320 24.21 -5.95 -7.35
CA VAL A 320 25.43 -6.58 -6.85
C VAL A 320 26.64 -5.64 -6.97
N ALA A 321 26.72 -4.87 -8.05
CA ALA A 321 27.76 -3.85 -8.26
C ALA A 321 27.79 -2.74 -7.18
N CYS A 322 26.71 -2.59 -6.40
CA CYS A 322 26.57 -1.61 -5.33
C CYS A 322 26.94 -2.18 -3.95
N LEU A 323 27.22 -3.49 -3.85
CA LEU A 323 27.57 -4.11 -2.58
C LEU A 323 28.93 -3.59 -2.10
N PRO A 324 29.08 -3.28 -0.79
CA PRO A 324 30.33 -2.76 -0.27
C PRO A 324 31.42 -3.84 -0.31
N PRO A 325 32.61 -3.57 -0.87
CA PRO A 325 33.71 -4.52 -0.91
C PRO A 325 34.44 -4.66 0.44
N VAL A 326 34.06 -3.87 1.44
CA VAL A 326 34.69 -3.81 2.77
C VAL A 326 33.63 -4.00 3.88
N PRO A 327 34.01 -4.63 5.01
CA PRO A 327 33.10 -4.82 6.15
C PRO A 327 32.65 -3.51 6.78
N ASN A 328 31.58 -3.58 7.57
CA ASN A 328 31.13 -2.53 8.51
C ASN A 328 30.70 -1.19 7.87
N ILE A 329 30.44 -1.16 6.55
CA ILE A 329 29.83 0.03 5.93
C ILE A 329 28.36 0.10 6.31
N LEU A 330 27.60 -0.98 6.10
CA LEU A 330 26.21 -1.05 6.50
C LEU A 330 26.07 -1.71 7.87
N PRO A 331 24.99 -1.39 8.63
CA PRO A 331 24.58 -2.22 9.74
C PRO A 331 24.35 -3.69 9.29
N PRO A 332 24.44 -4.67 10.20
CA PRO A 332 24.22 -6.07 9.85
C PRO A 332 22.85 -6.30 9.20
N LEU A 333 22.87 -6.68 7.92
CA LEU A 333 21.67 -6.96 7.16
C LEU A 333 21.12 -8.34 7.54
N LYS A 334 19.80 -8.43 7.73
CA LYS A 334 19.07 -9.69 7.90
C LYS A 334 18.61 -10.25 6.57
N ASN A 335 18.29 -9.37 5.62
CA ASN A 335 17.83 -9.73 4.28
C ASN A 335 18.59 -8.91 3.25
N LEU A 336 19.12 -9.57 2.24
CA LEU A 336 19.75 -8.94 1.09
C LEU A 336 19.15 -9.52 -0.18
N THR A 337 18.61 -8.65 -1.03
CA THR A 337 18.26 -9.00 -2.40
C THR A 337 19.22 -8.24 -3.32
N ALA A 338 20.03 -8.97 -4.07
CA ALA A 338 21.02 -8.40 -4.97
C ALA A 338 20.67 -8.74 -6.42
N ASP A 339 20.43 -7.71 -7.24
CA ASP A 339 20.17 -7.83 -8.67
C ASP A 339 21.49 -7.90 -9.45
N PHE A 340 21.61 -8.88 -10.34
CA PHE A 340 22.80 -9.13 -11.16
C PHE A 340 22.73 -8.42 -12.51
N ASP A 341 21.63 -7.76 -12.89
CA ASP A 341 21.43 -7.09 -14.19
C ASP A 341 21.90 -7.92 -15.42
N PHE A 342 21.81 -9.25 -15.35
CA PHE A 342 22.32 -10.17 -16.37
C PHE A 342 23.86 -10.12 -16.62
N VAL A 343 24.65 -9.63 -15.65
CA VAL A 343 26.12 -9.54 -15.67
C VAL A 343 26.74 -10.46 -14.59
N CYS A 344 27.95 -10.95 -14.86
CA CYS A 344 28.70 -11.80 -13.93
C CYS A 344 29.50 -10.97 -12.91
N TYR A 345 28.96 -10.79 -11.70
CA TYR A 345 29.56 -10.02 -10.59
C TYR A 345 30.22 -10.89 -9.51
N ASN A 346 30.94 -11.94 -9.92
CA ASN A 346 31.51 -12.91 -8.99
C ASN A 346 32.43 -12.25 -7.95
N SER A 347 33.32 -11.34 -8.37
CA SER A 347 34.27 -10.67 -7.49
C SER A 347 33.59 -9.86 -6.38
N GLU A 348 32.58 -9.08 -6.74
CA GLU A 348 31.85 -8.17 -5.86
C GLU A 348 30.99 -8.96 -4.88
N PHE A 349 30.25 -9.95 -5.38
CA PHE A 349 29.37 -10.77 -4.56
C PHE A 349 30.14 -11.65 -3.57
N PHE A 350 31.17 -12.37 -4.03
CA PHE A 350 31.99 -13.20 -3.14
C PHE A 350 32.83 -12.35 -2.18
N GLY A 351 33.31 -11.18 -2.63
CA GLY A 351 33.98 -10.21 -1.76
C GLY A 351 33.07 -9.74 -0.63
N TYR A 352 31.81 -9.42 -0.93
CA TYR A 352 30.82 -9.05 0.10
C TYR A 352 30.55 -10.20 1.08
N LEU A 353 30.32 -11.42 0.58
CA LEU A 353 30.01 -12.60 1.39
C LEU A 353 31.17 -13.00 2.32
N GLN A 354 32.43 -12.78 1.92
CA GLN A 354 33.58 -13.07 2.78
C GLN A 354 33.52 -12.33 4.12
N TYR A 355 32.91 -11.14 4.14
CA TYR A 355 32.90 -10.25 5.30
C TYR A 355 31.54 -10.14 5.98
N ASN A 356 30.44 -10.45 5.28
CA ASN A 356 29.08 -10.20 5.74
C ASN A 356 28.14 -11.42 5.60
N GLY A 357 28.64 -12.55 5.09
CA GLY A 357 27.89 -13.78 4.82
C GLY A 357 27.88 -14.81 5.94
#